data_AF-A0A5J4IYM2-F1
#
_entry.id   AF-A0A5J4IYM2-F1
#
_cell.length_a   1.000
_cell.length_b   1.000
_cell.length_c   1.000
_cell.angle_alpha   90.00
_cell.angle_beta   90.00
_cell.angle_gamma   90.00
#
_symmetry.space_group_name_H-M   'P 1'
#
loop_
_entity.id
_entity.type
_entity.pdbx_description
1 polymer ?
#
loop_
_entity_poly.entity_id
_entity_poly.type
_entity_poly.pdbx_seq_one_letter_code
_entity_poly.pdbx_strand_id
1 'polypeptide(L)'
;MKAIITFATTCAVLCTVIVKGQTNPPQPPQPPVVSSHSDATSSSTSSSYSVTTTSDDDSNRGGNISISISDTDRSYSMSAKYPDSRISAVHDVIRKELGEGERVKNKERYQWILNKGDNEVYEVDLRGNRLSIDLDKDIAGNDLTKKFSNMGKLIRNAISGRDVDTQRQAQHLQREADRLQRDADRMRRESERMQREADRLKRDQTQLQEQVNVDAERYERDALKLAEEGMRIAEQASRLNRNAADNGGVSDVVEDMLQLSSTKMSIPFENVNKWTWPNAQNTLIQALLVNKTITSDSEVVFSRDRQGIFVNGIKMDKSNYSNYDRILLNTGIPIACDFTFYKKGNHIVIVDNMARIEPVLNDLQEQGFITNLNEKAEIEINGATAVINGKQLSNNQVSEINVLLRKRNIIPSPGKTIKISGVGNYTLGYTADKVHLGTWIAND
;
A
#
# COMPACT_ATOMS: atom_id res chain seq x y z
N MET A 1 40.25 -18.79 -23.63
CA MET A 1 39.45 -17.56 -23.37
C MET A 1 38.14 -17.55 -24.18
N LYS A 2 37.35 -18.65 -24.13
CA LYS A 2 36.02 -18.78 -24.77
C LYS A 2 35.03 -19.59 -23.91
N ALA A 3 35.31 -19.73 -22.62
CA ALA A 3 34.49 -20.50 -21.67
C ALA A 3 33.93 -19.65 -20.51
N ILE A 4 34.11 -18.32 -20.53
CA ILE A 4 33.66 -17.41 -19.46
C ILE A 4 32.46 -16.54 -19.91
N ILE A 5 32.12 -16.55 -21.20
CA ILE A 5 31.03 -15.74 -21.75
C ILE A 5 29.65 -16.43 -21.60
N THR A 6 29.62 -17.71 -21.24
CA THR A 6 28.36 -18.50 -21.20
C THR A 6 27.72 -18.62 -19.82
N PHE A 7 28.28 -17.99 -18.79
CA PHE A 7 27.73 -18.03 -17.42
C PHE A 7 27.03 -16.72 -17.00
N ALA A 8 27.19 -15.64 -17.77
CA ALA A 8 26.61 -14.33 -17.46
C ALA A 8 25.22 -14.10 -18.11
N THR A 9 24.75 -15.00 -18.97
CA THR A 9 23.50 -14.81 -19.74
C THR A 9 22.31 -15.58 -19.17
N THR A 10 22.51 -16.41 -18.14
CA THR A 10 21.43 -17.23 -17.53
C THR A 10 20.95 -16.72 -16.16
N CYS A 11 21.59 -15.69 -15.59
CA CYS A 11 21.15 -15.05 -14.35
C CYS A 11 20.33 -13.76 -14.56
N ALA A 12 20.09 -13.33 -15.80
CA ALA A 12 19.38 -12.09 -16.12
C ALA A 12 17.90 -12.31 -16.55
N VAL A 13 17.28 -13.44 -16.18
CA VAL A 13 15.87 -13.75 -16.53
C VAL A 13 14.99 -14.02 -15.29
N LEU A 14 15.47 -13.74 -14.07
CA LEU A 14 14.74 -14.04 -12.84
C LEU A 14 14.56 -12.83 -11.90
N CYS A 15 14.31 -11.64 -12.47
CA CYS A 15 13.83 -10.46 -11.74
C CYS A 15 12.73 -9.73 -12.53
N THR A 16 11.63 -10.43 -12.80
CA THR A 16 10.28 -9.83 -12.80
C THR A 16 9.89 -9.66 -11.32
N VAL A 17 9.32 -8.56 -10.80
CA VAL A 17 8.09 -7.85 -11.19
C VAL A 17 8.15 -6.46 -10.53
N ILE A 18 8.03 -5.39 -11.31
CA ILE A 18 7.78 -4.04 -10.76
C ILE A 18 6.28 -3.95 -10.46
N VAL A 19 5.96 -3.81 -9.18
CA VAL A 19 4.63 -3.44 -8.69
C VAL A 19 4.33 -2.02 -9.17
N LYS A 20 3.48 -1.88 -10.19
CA LYS A 20 2.77 -0.63 -10.45
C LYS A 20 1.60 -0.56 -9.47
N GLY A 21 1.72 0.32 -8.48
CA GLY A 21 0.63 0.64 -7.55
C GLY A 21 -0.61 1.13 -8.32
N GLN A 22 -1.73 0.47 -8.07
CA GLN A 22 -3.03 0.74 -8.65
C GLN A 22 -3.68 1.90 -7.87
N THR A 23 -3.84 3.07 -8.50
CA THR A 23 -4.36 4.30 -7.87
C THR A 23 -5.88 4.45 -7.90
N ASN A 24 -6.65 3.38 -8.14
CA ASN A 24 -8.11 3.40 -7.95
C ASN A 24 -8.62 2.03 -7.47
N PRO A 25 -9.40 1.96 -6.37
CA PRO A 25 -9.96 0.71 -5.88
C PRO A 25 -10.97 0.13 -6.89
N PRO A 26 -10.99 -1.19 -7.12
CA PRO A 26 -11.96 -1.81 -8.01
C PRO A 26 -13.37 -1.67 -7.43
N GLN A 27 -14.26 -1.11 -8.24
CA GLN A 27 -15.67 -1.02 -7.93
C GLN A 27 -16.25 -2.45 -7.84
N PRO A 28 -17.06 -2.78 -6.81
CA PRO A 28 -17.62 -4.11 -6.67
C PRO A 28 -18.43 -4.49 -7.92
N PRO A 29 -18.41 -5.76 -8.35
CA PRO A 29 -19.11 -6.20 -9.54
C PRO A 29 -20.60 -5.85 -9.45
N GLN A 30 -21.08 -5.08 -10.44
CA GLN A 30 -22.51 -4.84 -10.59
C GLN A 30 -23.20 -6.20 -10.77
N PRO A 31 -24.27 -6.48 -10.00
CA PRO A 31 -25.09 -7.66 -10.25
C PRO A 31 -25.61 -7.62 -11.69
N PRO A 32 -25.77 -8.78 -12.34
CA PRO A 32 -26.20 -8.85 -13.73
C PRO A 32 -27.50 -8.05 -13.91
N VAL A 33 -27.52 -7.21 -14.94
CA VAL A 33 -28.73 -6.56 -15.42
C VAL A 33 -29.69 -7.67 -15.82
N VAL A 34 -30.64 -7.97 -14.94
CA VAL A 34 -31.77 -8.82 -15.26
C VAL A 34 -32.58 -8.03 -16.27
N SER A 35 -32.54 -8.47 -17.53
CA SER A 35 -33.48 -8.07 -18.55
C SER A 35 -34.89 -8.14 -17.96
N SER A 36 -35.50 -6.97 -17.76
CA SER A 36 -36.91 -6.82 -17.47
C SER A 36 -37.70 -7.29 -18.70
N HIS A 37 -37.89 -8.60 -18.80
CA HIS A 37 -39.02 -9.16 -19.50
C HIS A 37 -40.26 -8.71 -18.73
N SER A 38 -40.95 -7.73 -19.28
CA SER A 38 -42.29 -7.32 -18.90
C SER A 38 -43.28 -8.41 -19.30
N ASP A 39 -43.20 -9.56 -18.65
CA ASP A 39 -44.31 -10.50 -18.62
C ASP A 39 -45.16 -10.10 -17.41
N ALA A 40 -46.23 -9.37 -17.69
CA ALA A 40 -47.29 -9.09 -16.73
C ALA A 40 -47.73 -10.42 -16.12
N THR A 41 -47.22 -10.71 -14.92
CA THR A 41 -47.52 -11.93 -14.19
C THR A 41 -48.97 -11.84 -13.79
N SER A 42 -49.83 -12.51 -14.56
CA SER A 42 -51.26 -12.57 -14.30
C SER A 42 -51.44 -13.23 -12.94
N SER A 43 -51.97 -12.51 -11.96
CA SER A 43 -52.12 -13.06 -10.62
C SER A 43 -53.34 -13.99 -10.62
N SER A 44 -53.10 -15.27 -10.91
CA SER A 44 -54.14 -16.30 -10.88
C SER A 44 -54.07 -17.05 -9.56
N THR A 45 -55.15 -16.98 -8.77
CA THR A 45 -55.31 -17.77 -7.56
C THR A 45 -56.35 -18.85 -7.84
N SER A 46 -55.91 -20.06 -8.17
CA SER A 46 -56.78 -21.23 -8.32
C SER A 46 -56.76 -22.07 -7.05
N SER A 47 -57.93 -22.31 -6.45
CA SER A 47 -58.07 -23.21 -5.30
C SER A 47 -59.13 -24.27 -5.57
N SER A 48 -58.71 -25.53 -5.59
CA SER A 48 -59.60 -26.69 -5.67
C SER A 48 -59.65 -27.40 -4.33
N TYR A 49 -60.83 -27.65 -3.79
CA TYR A 49 -61.00 -28.50 -2.63
C TYR A 49 -62.01 -29.61 -2.92
N SER A 50 -61.68 -30.81 -2.46
CA SER A 50 -62.53 -31.99 -2.51
C SER A 50 -62.54 -32.64 -1.14
N VAL A 51 -63.72 -32.83 -0.54
CA VAL A 51 -63.91 -33.53 0.73
C VAL A 51 -65.05 -34.52 0.57
N THR A 52 -64.81 -35.76 0.98
CA THR A 52 -65.83 -36.82 1.03
C THR A 52 -66.34 -36.89 2.46
N THR A 53 -67.62 -36.60 2.69
CA THR A 53 -68.24 -36.73 4.02
C THR A 53 -69.04 -38.02 4.07
N THR A 54 -68.52 -39.03 4.76
CA THR A 54 -69.27 -40.22 5.16
C THR A 54 -69.97 -39.92 6.49
N SER A 55 -71.29 -40.00 6.51
CA SER A 55 -72.09 -39.88 7.73
C SER A 55 -72.94 -41.14 7.89
N ASP A 56 -72.85 -41.78 9.05
CA ASP A 56 -73.46 -43.07 9.39
C ASP A 56 -74.95 -42.99 9.79
N ASP A 57 -75.61 -41.84 9.57
CA ASP A 57 -77.03 -41.66 9.89
C ASP A 57 -77.92 -41.82 8.65
N ASP A 58 -78.81 -42.82 8.73
CA ASP A 58 -79.64 -43.41 7.66
C ASP A 58 -80.70 -42.47 7.02
N SER A 59 -80.62 -41.16 7.27
CA SER A 59 -81.47 -40.13 6.66
C SER A 59 -80.71 -39.03 5.91
N ASN A 60 -79.38 -39.00 5.99
CA ASN A 60 -78.56 -37.95 5.40
C ASN A 60 -77.44 -38.57 4.55
N ARG A 61 -77.80 -39.03 3.35
CA ARG A 61 -76.89 -39.64 2.37
C ARG A 61 -75.65 -38.76 2.17
N GLY A 62 -74.51 -39.23 2.68
CA GLY A 62 -73.21 -38.60 2.46
C GLY A 62 -72.95 -38.39 0.97
N GLY A 63 -72.54 -37.18 0.61
CA GLY A 63 -72.28 -36.79 -0.77
C GLY A 63 -70.89 -36.16 -0.90
N ASN A 64 -70.25 -36.38 -2.04
CA ASN A 64 -68.95 -35.78 -2.33
C ASN A 64 -69.10 -34.26 -2.46
N ILE A 65 -68.32 -33.52 -1.66
CA ILE A 65 -68.20 -32.08 -1.80
C ILE A 65 -66.98 -31.79 -2.66
N SER A 66 -67.16 -31.06 -3.75
CA SER A 66 -66.07 -30.52 -4.56
C SER A 66 -66.35 -29.07 -4.85
N ILE A 67 -65.44 -28.15 -4.54
CA ILE A 67 -65.49 -26.82 -5.15
C ILE A 67 -64.15 -26.42 -5.73
N SER A 68 -64.25 -25.77 -6.88
CA SER A 68 -63.15 -25.10 -7.55
C SER A 68 -63.46 -23.62 -7.59
N ILE A 69 -62.52 -22.79 -7.16
CA ILE A 69 -62.57 -21.34 -7.30
C ILE A 69 -61.34 -20.93 -8.09
N SER A 70 -61.55 -20.26 -9.22
CA SER A 70 -60.49 -19.67 -10.02
C SER A 70 -60.71 -18.17 -10.06
N ASP A 71 -59.77 -17.45 -9.47
CA ASP A 71 -59.78 -16.00 -9.38
C ASP A 71 -58.58 -15.46 -10.17
N THR A 72 -58.82 -14.94 -11.37
CA THR A 72 -57.79 -14.37 -12.26
C THR A 72 -57.98 -12.86 -12.36
N ASP A 73 -57.05 -12.15 -12.98
CA ASP A 73 -57.18 -10.70 -13.15
C ASP A 73 -58.43 -10.32 -13.98
N ARG A 74 -58.87 -11.18 -14.90
CA ARG A 74 -59.97 -10.90 -15.84
C ARG A 74 -61.29 -11.60 -15.53
N SER A 75 -61.28 -12.66 -14.74
CA SER A 75 -62.50 -13.41 -14.45
C SER A 75 -62.46 -14.03 -13.06
N TYR A 76 -63.65 -14.19 -12.49
CA TYR A 76 -63.88 -15.00 -11.31
C TYR A 76 -64.83 -16.13 -11.67
N SER A 77 -64.43 -17.37 -11.42
CA SER A 77 -65.29 -18.53 -11.62
C SER A 77 -65.29 -19.42 -10.38
N MET A 78 -66.46 -19.93 -10.04
CA MET A 78 -66.63 -20.89 -8.96
C MET A 78 -67.59 -21.98 -9.38
N SER A 79 -67.13 -23.23 -9.29
CA SER A 79 -67.97 -24.41 -9.48
C SER A 79 -68.00 -25.22 -8.21
N ALA A 80 -69.18 -25.69 -7.82
CA ALA A 80 -69.36 -26.50 -6.64
C ALA A 80 -70.32 -27.66 -6.90
N LYS A 81 -70.04 -28.81 -6.29
CA LYS A 81 -70.94 -29.96 -6.12
C LYS A 81 -70.98 -30.29 -4.63
N TYR A 82 -72.17 -30.48 -4.08
CA TYR A 82 -72.37 -30.71 -2.65
C TYR A 82 -73.60 -31.60 -2.41
N PRO A 83 -73.83 -32.12 -1.19
CA PRO A 83 -75.03 -32.89 -0.86
C PRO A 83 -76.31 -32.06 -0.92
N ASP A 84 -77.45 -32.70 -1.19
CA ASP A 84 -78.76 -32.04 -1.33
C ASP A 84 -79.18 -31.28 -0.07
N SER A 85 -78.75 -31.74 1.11
CA SER A 85 -78.98 -31.09 2.40
C SER A 85 -78.39 -29.67 2.50
N ARG A 86 -77.45 -29.31 1.63
CA ARG A 86 -76.82 -27.97 1.57
C ARG A 86 -77.46 -27.03 0.56
N ILE A 87 -78.40 -27.50 -0.29
CA ILE A 87 -79.02 -26.70 -1.35
C ILE A 87 -79.70 -25.45 -0.76
N SER A 88 -80.49 -25.60 0.30
CA SER A 88 -81.18 -24.46 0.93
C SER A 88 -80.18 -23.41 1.44
N ALA A 89 -79.12 -23.84 2.14
CA ALA A 89 -78.12 -22.93 2.68
C ALA A 89 -77.34 -22.17 1.58
N VAL A 90 -77.03 -22.83 0.46
CA VAL A 90 -76.38 -22.18 -0.68
C VAL A 90 -77.33 -21.21 -1.38
N HIS A 91 -78.60 -21.61 -1.56
CA HIS A 91 -79.63 -20.76 -2.15
C HIS A 91 -79.85 -19.50 -1.31
N ASP A 92 -79.93 -19.62 0.01
CA ASP A 92 -80.10 -18.49 0.94
C ASP A 92 -78.95 -17.49 0.86
N VAL A 93 -77.70 -17.97 0.75
CA VAL A 93 -76.53 -17.10 0.58
C VAL A 93 -76.58 -16.35 -0.75
N ILE A 94 -76.88 -17.04 -1.85
CA ILE A 94 -76.96 -16.41 -3.18
C ILE A 94 -78.10 -15.40 -3.23
N ARG A 95 -79.28 -15.75 -2.71
CA ARG A 95 -80.44 -14.86 -2.64
C ARG A 95 -80.16 -13.63 -1.77
N LYS A 96 -79.48 -13.80 -0.64
CA LYS A 96 -79.10 -12.68 0.24
C LYS A 96 -78.13 -11.71 -0.44
N GLU A 97 -77.18 -12.23 -1.20
CA GLU A 97 -76.16 -11.40 -1.86
C GLU A 97 -76.68 -10.78 -3.17
N LEU A 98 -77.43 -11.50 -4.00
CA LEU A 98 -77.85 -11.03 -5.33
C LEU A 98 -79.29 -10.50 -5.38
N GLY A 99 -80.09 -10.74 -4.34
CA GLY A 99 -81.50 -10.33 -4.24
C GLY A 99 -82.47 -11.27 -4.97
N GLU A 100 -83.74 -10.86 -5.02
CA GLU A 100 -84.87 -11.65 -5.55
C GLU A 100 -84.96 -11.67 -7.09
N GLY A 101 -83.95 -11.16 -7.82
CA GLY A 101 -83.92 -11.12 -9.28
C GLY A 101 -83.74 -12.46 -9.99
N GLU A 102 -84.08 -13.58 -9.34
CA GLU A 102 -83.89 -14.92 -9.87
C GLU A 102 -84.86 -15.22 -11.03
N ARG A 103 -84.34 -15.71 -12.17
CA ARG A 103 -85.17 -16.27 -13.24
C ARG A 103 -85.33 -17.77 -12.99
N VAL A 104 -86.48 -18.17 -12.45
CA VAL A 104 -86.82 -19.59 -12.27
C VAL A 104 -87.16 -20.20 -13.63
N LYS A 105 -86.31 -21.10 -14.15
CA LYS A 105 -86.55 -21.81 -15.42
C LYS A 105 -87.35 -23.11 -15.24
N ASN A 106 -87.30 -23.73 -14.06
CA ASN A 106 -88.09 -24.90 -13.61
C ASN A 106 -87.92 -25.09 -12.08
N LYS A 107 -88.73 -25.96 -11.43
CA LYS A 107 -88.76 -26.16 -9.96
C LYS A 107 -87.41 -26.47 -9.27
N GLU A 108 -86.37 -26.83 -10.02
CA GLU A 108 -85.05 -27.25 -9.48
C GLU A 108 -83.86 -26.47 -10.05
N ARG A 109 -84.12 -25.38 -10.79
CA ARG A 109 -83.06 -24.55 -11.40
C ARG A 109 -83.31 -23.07 -11.19
N TYR A 110 -82.38 -22.43 -10.49
CA TYR A 110 -82.34 -20.99 -10.25
C TYR A 110 -81.18 -20.38 -11.02
N GLN A 111 -81.45 -19.28 -11.72
CA GLN A 111 -80.44 -18.59 -12.52
C GLN A 111 -80.50 -17.07 -12.30
N TRP A 112 -79.35 -16.46 -12.03
CA TRP A 112 -79.16 -15.01 -12.00
C TRP A 112 -78.24 -14.62 -13.14
N ILE A 113 -78.71 -13.70 -13.98
CA ILE A 113 -77.94 -13.16 -15.11
C ILE A 113 -78.05 -11.65 -15.05
N LEU A 114 -76.92 -10.96 -15.16
CA LEU A 114 -76.90 -9.52 -15.37
C LEU A 114 -76.21 -9.21 -16.69
N ASN A 115 -76.94 -8.59 -17.60
CA ASN A 115 -76.40 -8.10 -18.87
C ASN A 115 -76.24 -6.58 -18.83
N LYS A 116 -75.14 -6.07 -19.38
CA LYS A 116 -74.90 -4.63 -19.57
C LYS A 116 -74.65 -4.39 -21.06
N GLY A 117 -75.70 -3.98 -21.78
CA GLY A 117 -75.71 -3.98 -23.24
C GLY A 117 -75.85 -5.41 -23.78
N ASP A 118 -75.03 -5.76 -24.76
CA ASP A 118 -75.01 -7.10 -25.37
C ASP A 118 -74.05 -8.07 -24.65
N ASN A 119 -73.39 -7.63 -23.57
CA ASN A 119 -72.44 -8.44 -22.83
C ASN A 119 -73.00 -8.92 -21.48
N GLU A 120 -72.75 -10.18 -21.16
CA GLU A 120 -73.07 -10.81 -19.87
C GLU A 120 -71.98 -10.45 -18.84
N VAL A 121 -72.38 -9.80 -17.75
CA VAL A 121 -71.48 -9.38 -16.67
C VAL A 121 -71.22 -10.54 -15.71
N TYR A 122 -72.29 -11.26 -15.34
CA TYR A 122 -72.17 -12.48 -14.56
C TYR A 122 -73.31 -13.47 -14.86
N GLU A 123 -73.00 -14.75 -14.65
CA GLU A 123 -73.93 -15.87 -14.62
C GLU A 123 -73.80 -16.61 -13.28
N VAL A 124 -74.91 -16.81 -12.57
CA VAL A 124 -74.99 -17.74 -11.45
C VAL A 124 -76.06 -18.77 -11.74
N ASP A 125 -75.67 -20.04 -11.84
CA ASP A 125 -76.54 -21.15 -12.17
C ASP A 125 -76.52 -22.19 -11.05
N LEU A 126 -77.64 -22.32 -10.36
CA LEU A 126 -77.86 -23.29 -9.29
C LEU A 126 -78.81 -24.37 -9.82
N ARG A 127 -78.28 -25.57 -10.06
CA ARG A 127 -79.01 -26.73 -10.58
C ARG A 127 -78.94 -27.89 -9.60
N GLY A 128 -80.01 -28.09 -8.82
CA GLY A 128 -80.02 -29.07 -7.74
C GLY A 128 -78.80 -28.91 -6.84
N ASN A 129 -77.90 -29.90 -6.88
CA ASN A 129 -76.74 -30.00 -6.02
C ASN A 129 -75.43 -29.47 -6.62
N ARG A 130 -75.54 -28.73 -7.73
CA ARG A 130 -74.43 -28.08 -8.44
C ARG A 130 -74.64 -26.58 -8.54
N LEU A 131 -73.56 -25.84 -8.34
CA LEU A 131 -73.48 -24.40 -8.52
C LEU A 131 -72.38 -24.08 -9.52
N SER A 132 -72.68 -23.20 -10.47
CA SER A 132 -71.69 -22.51 -11.31
C SER A 132 -71.87 -21.01 -11.14
N ILE A 133 -70.77 -20.30 -10.97
CA ILE A 133 -70.69 -18.85 -10.91
C ILE A 133 -69.59 -18.44 -11.86
N ASP A 134 -69.90 -17.54 -12.77
CA ASP A 134 -68.96 -16.95 -13.70
C ASP A 134 -69.16 -15.44 -13.72
N LEU A 135 -68.08 -14.67 -13.52
CA LEU A 135 -68.07 -13.21 -13.50
C LEU A 135 -66.93 -12.72 -14.39
N ASP A 136 -67.27 -11.85 -15.33
CA ASP A 136 -66.31 -11.12 -16.16
C ASP A 136 -65.88 -9.84 -15.42
N LYS A 137 -64.61 -9.77 -15.00
CA LYS A 137 -64.07 -8.64 -14.26
C LYS A 137 -63.69 -7.46 -15.15
N ASP A 138 -63.54 -7.67 -16.45
CA ASP A 138 -63.25 -6.58 -17.40
C ASP A 138 -64.50 -5.70 -17.57
N ILE A 139 -65.68 -6.28 -17.38
CA ILE A 139 -66.98 -5.58 -17.45
C ILE A 139 -67.51 -5.24 -16.05
N ALA A 140 -67.28 -6.11 -15.06
CA ALA A 140 -67.71 -5.89 -13.69
C ALA A 140 -66.88 -4.81 -12.98
N GLY A 141 -67.54 -3.89 -12.28
CA GLY A 141 -66.83 -2.94 -11.42
C GLY A 141 -66.14 -3.63 -10.24
N ASN A 142 -65.07 -3.02 -9.71
CA ASN A 142 -64.30 -3.55 -8.57
C ASN A 142 -65.15 -3.95 -7.35
N ASP A 143 -66.23 -3.23 -7.08
CA ASP A 143 -67.14 -3.54 -5.97
C ASP A 143 -67.93 -4.83 -6.19
N LEU A 144 -68.33 -5.10 -7.44
CA LEU A 144 -69.00 -6.35 -7.81
C LEU A 144 -68.01 -7.53 -7.74
N THR A 145 -66.78 -7.33 -8.21
CA THR A 145 -65.71 -8.33 -8.09
C THR A 145 -65.42 -8.71 -6.64
N LYS A 146 -65.30 -7.72 -5.74
CA LYS A 146 -65.14 -7.96 -4.30
C LYS A 146 -66.35 -8.68 -3.71
N LYS A 147 -67.56 -8.31 -4.13
CA LYS A 147 -68.80 -8.95 -3.70
C LYS A 147 -68.85 -10.43 -4.08
N PHE A 148 -68.50 -10.79 -5.31
CA PHE A 148 -68.46 -12.18 -5.76
C PHE A 148 -67.36 -12.99 -5.07
N SER A 149 -66.18 -12.41 -4.82
CA SER A 149 -65.13 -13.07 -4.03
C SER A 149 -65.58 -13.34 -2.58
N ASN A 150 -66.27 -12.39 -1.95
CA ASN A 150 -66.83 -12.57 -0.61
C ASN A 150 -67.98 -13.59 -0.60
N MET A 151 -68.89 -13.52 -1.57
CA MET A 151 -69.97 -14.48 -1.74
C MET A 151 -69.43 -15.89 -1.96
N GLY A 152 -68.37 -16.06 -2.74
CA GLY A 152 -67.70 -17.36 -2.92
C GLY A 152 -67.15 -17.95 -1.61
N LYS A 153 -66.60 -17.11 -0.73
CA LYS A 153 -66.17 -17.52 0.62
C LYS A 153 -67.35 -17.94 1.49
N LEU A 154 -68.46 -17.19 1.45
CA LEU A 154 -69.68 -17.53 2.20
C LEU A 154 -70.29 -18.84 1.71
N ILE A 155 -70.38 -19.04 0.39
CA ILE A 155 -70.88 -20.29 -0.22
C ILE A 155 -69.95 -21.46 0.13
N ARG A 156 -68.64 -21.26 0.05
CA ARG A 156 -67.66 -22.27 0.49
C ARG A 156 -67.90 -22.67 1.94
N ASN A 157 -68.12 -21.71 2.83
CA ASN A 157 -68.42 -21.98 4.24
C ASN A 157 -69.77 -22.70 4.42
N ALA A 158 -70.80 -22.26 3.70
CA ALA A 158 -72.13 -22.85 3.74
C ALA A 158 -72.13 -24.34 3.33
N ILE A 159 -71.36 -24.74 2.30
CA ILE A 159 -71.32 -26.16 1.92
C ILE A 159 -70.35 -26.97 2.78
N SER A 160 -69.26 -26.38 3.27
CA SER A 160 -68.23 -27.10 4.02
C SER A 160 -68.46 -27.16 5.55
N GLY A 161 -69.42 -26.40 6.09
CA GLY A 161 -69.87 -26.52 7.48
C GLY A 161 -68.81 -26.20 8.54
N ARG A 162 -67.97 -25.17 8.33
CA ARG A 162 -66.76 -24.90 9.14
C ARG A 162 -66.95 -23.82 10.22
N ASP A 163 -67.06 -24.25 11.48
CA ASP A 163 -66.67 -23.48 12.68
C ASP A 163 -65.33 -23.99 13.29
N VAL A 164 -64.65 -24.98 12.67
CA VAL A 164 -63.52 -25.72 13.29
C VAL A 164 -62.12 -25.35 12.74
N ASP A 165 -62.03 -24.71 11.56
CA ASP A 165 -60.72 -24.46 10.91
C ASP A 165 -59.97 -23.21 11.40
N THR A 166 -60.68 -22.21 11.94
CA THR A 166 -60.10 -20.99 12.53
C THR A 166 -59.24 -21.28 13.77
N GLN A 167 -59.61 -22.30 14.55
CA GLN A 167 -58.93 -22.63 15.81
C GLN A 167 -57.58 -23.35 15.59
N ARG A 168 -57.46 -24.15 14.53
CA ARG A 168 -56.20 -24.83 14.16
C ARG A 168 -55.16 -23.87 13.59
N GLN A 169 -55.61 -22.85 12.86
CA GLN A 169 -54.73 -21.85 12.24
C GLN A 169 -54.13 -20.90 13.29
N ALA A 170 -54.90 -20.53 14.31
CA ALA A 170 -54.43 -19.74 15.45
C ALA A 170 -53.31 -20.45 16.25
N GLN A 171 -53.46 -21.76 16.49
CA GLN A 171 -52.41 -22.55 17.18
C GLN A 171 -51.12 -22.67 16.36
N HIS A 172 -51.22 -22.76 15.03
CA HIS A 172 -50.03 -22.83 14.18
C HIS A 172 -49.25 -21.50 14.21
N LEU A 173 -49.97 -20.37 14.15
CA LEU A 173 -49.38 -19.04 14.20
C LEU A 173 -48.65 -18.77 15.52
N GLN A 174 -49.22 -19.23 16.65
CA GLN A 174 -48.61 -19.07 17.96
C GLN A 174 -47.29 -19.86 18.08
N ARG A 175 -47.24 -21.09 17.56
CA ARG A 175 -46.00 -21.89 17.54
C ARG A 175 -44.92 -21.29 16.67
N GLU A 176 -45.30 -20.60 15.60
CA GLU A 176 -44.36 -19.91 14.72
C GLU A 176 -43.78 -18.66 15.39
N ALA A 177 -44.61 -17.87 16.07
CA ALA A 177 -44.15 -16.75 16.89
C ALA A 177 -43.16 -17.19 17.98
N ASP A 178 -43.44 -18.30 18.68
CA ASP A 178 -42.55 -18.86 19.71
C ASP A 178 -41.21 -19.38 19.16
N ARG A 179 -41.17 -19.79 17.88
CA ARG A 179 -39.92 -20.20 17.21
C ARG A 179 -39.10 -18.96 16.85
N LEU A 180 -39.74 -17.97 16.25
CA LEU A 180 -39.11 -16.71 15.86
C LEU A 180 -38.52 -15.97 17.07
N GLN A 181 -39.23 -15.96 18.21
CA GLN A 181 -38.73 -15.34 19.43
C GLN A 181 -37.44 -16.03 19.94
N ARG A 182 -37.40 -17.37 19.90
CA ARG A 182 -36.20 -18.13 20.29
C ARG A 182 -35.03 -17.89 19.34
N ASP A 183 -35.29 -17.71 18.05
CA ASP A 183 -34.25 -17.37 17.08
C ASP A 183 -33.72 -15.96 17.29
N ALA A 184 -34.59 -14.99 17.56
CA ALA A 184 -34.18 -13.63 17.92
C ALA A 184 -33.29 -13.61 19.18
N ASP A 185 -33.64 -14.39 20.22
CA ASP A 185 -32.83 -14.51 21.43
C ASP A 185 -31.47 -15.17 21.17
N ARG A 186 -31.42 -16.17 20.27
CA ARG A 186 -30.16 -16.79 19.83
C ARG A 186 -29.26 -15.79 19.11
N MET A 187 -29.82 -15.07 18.13
CA MET A 187 -29.08 -14.05 17.37
C MET A 187 -28.56 -12.93 18.27
N ARG A 188 -29.35 -12.50 19.26
CA ARG A 188 -28.91 -11.48 20.22
C ARG A 188 -27.71 -11.94 21.06
N ARG A 189 -27.71 -13.19 21.53
CA ARG A 189 -26.56 -13.73 22.29
C ARG A 189 -25.32 -13.86 21.42
N GLU A 190 -25.50 -14.18 20.14
CA GLU A 190 -24.41 -14.28 19.17
C GLU A 190 -23.82 -12.90 18.83
N SER A 191 -24.66 -11.88 18.66
CA SER A 191 -24.17 -10.50 18.46
C SER A 191 -23.40 -9.99 19.68
N GLU A 192 -23.86 -10.27 20.90
CA GLU A 192 -23.14 -9.93 22.13
C GLU A 192 -21.79 -10.65 22.22
N ARG A 193 -21.67 -11.90 21.74
CA ARG A 193 -20.39 -12.62 21.67
C ARG A 193 -19.44 -12.00 20.65
N MET A 194 -19.93 -11.73 19.44
CA MET A 194 -19.14 -11.08 18.40
C MET A 194 -18.65 -9.70 18.83
N GLN A 195 -19.48 -8.92 19.54
CA GLN A 195 -19.08 -7.61 20.03
C GLN A 195 -17.95 -7.69 21.06
N ARG A 196 -17.99 -8.67 21.98
CA ARG A 196 -16.89 -8.90 22.94
C ARG A 196 -15.60 -9.34 22.25
N GLU A 197 -15.70 -10.11 21.17
CA GLU A 197 -14.54 -10.54 20.39
C GLU A 197 -13.93 -9.37 19.62
N ALA A 198 -14.75 -8.52 19.00
CA ALA A 198 -14.31 -7.28 18.37
C ALA A 198 -13.61 -6.35 19.38
N ASP A 199 -14.15 -6.21 20.59
CA ASP A 199 -13.51 -5.42 21.66
C ASP A 199 -12.16 -6.00 22.10
N ARG A 200 -12.02 -7.33 22.15
CA ARG A 200 -10.73 -8.00 22.44
C ARG A 200 -9.72 -7.73 21.35
N LEU A 201 -10.09 -7.97 20.09
CA LEU A 201 -9.22 -7.73 18.94
C LEU A 201 -8.76 -6.27 18.87
N LYS A 202 -9.64 -5.31 19.19
CA LYS A 202 -9.28 -3.90 19.24
C LYS A 202 -8.21 -3.62 20.30
N ARG A 203 -8.31 -4.22 21.49
CA ARG A 203 -7.28 -4.07 22.54
C ARG A 203 -5.95 -4.69 22.12
N ASP A 204 -5.99 -5.88 21.53
CA ASP A 204 -4.78 -6.58 21.06
C ASP A 204 -4.09 -5.78 19.96
N GLN A 205 -4.85 -5.21 19.01
CA GLN A 205 -4.32 -4.31 18.00
C GLN A 205 -3.67 -3.06 18.61
N THR A 206 -4.25 -2.50 19.67
CA THR A 206 -3.71 -1.32 20.35
C THR A 206 -2.39 -1.65 21.06
N GLN A 207 -2.33 -2.79 21.75
CA GLN A 207 -1.10 -3.26 22.42
C GLN A 207 0.02 -3.57 21.43
N LEU A 208 -0.31 -4.21 20.31
CA LEU A 208 0.66 -4.49 19.26
C LEU A 208 1.24 -3.20 18.66
N GLN A 209 0.39 -2.20 18.43
CA GLN A 209 0.82 -0.90 17.92
C GLN A 209 1.73 -0.19 18.92
N GLU A 210 1.41 -0.23 20.22
CA GLU A 210 2.25 0.35 21.27
C GLU A 210 3.61 -0.34 21.34
N GLN A 211 3.64 -1.68 21.25
CA GLN A 211 4.89 -2.45 21.23
C GLN A 211 5.77 -2.10 20.02
N VAL A 212 5.18 -1.99 18.83
CA VAL A 212 5.90 -1.59 17.60
C VAL A 212 6.49 -0.19 17.76
N ASN A 213 5.76 0.74 18.36
CA ASN A 213 6.27 2.11 18.58
C ASN A 213 7.45 2.11 19.57
N VAL A 214 7.35 1.38 20.68
CA VAL A 214 8.44 1.26 21.67
C VAL A 214 9.69 0.62 21.05
N ASP A 215 9.51 -0.42 20.24
CA ASP A 215 10.62 -1.08 19.55
C ASP A 215 11.27 -0.13 18.53
N ALA A 216 10.48 0.64 17.78
CA ALA A 216 10.99 1.64 16.84
C ALA A 216 11.87 2.69 17.54
N GLU A 217 11.41 3.25 18.67
CA GLU A 217 12.18 4.21 19.47
C GLU A 217 13.46 3.60 20.05
N ARG A 218 13.43 2.31 20.39
CA ARG A 218 14.61 1.59 20.87
C ARG A 218 15.65 1.41 19.76
N TYR A 219 15.20 1.01 18.57
CA TYR A 219 16.10 0.87 17.42
C TYR A 219 16.73 2.21 17.01
N GLU A 220 15.95 3.31 17.05
CA GLU A 220 16.47 4.65 16.77
C GLU A 220 17.57 5.03 17.78
N ARG A 221 17.34 4.81 19.08
CA ARG A 221 18.36 5.05 20.12
C ARG A 221 19.61 4.18 19.95
N ASP A 222 19.45 2.92 19.60
CA ASP A 222 20.58 2.02 19.40
C ASP A 222 21.37 2.39 18.14
N ALA A 223 20.70 2.84 17.07
CA ALA A 223 21.35 3.36 15.86
C ALA A 223 22.19 4.61 16.17
N LEU A 224 21.65 5.57 16.94
CA LEU A 224 22.37 6.77 17.36
C LEU A 224 23.63 6.43 18.18
N LYS A 225 23.55 5.49 19.12
CA LYS A 225 24.72 5.04 19.88
C LYS A 225 25.78 4.41 19.01
N LEU A 226 25.39 3.57 18.05
CA LEU A 226 26.32 2.94 17.10
C LEU A 226 27.00 3.98 16.21
N ALA A 227 26.26 5.01 15.77
CA ALA A 227 26.82 6.12 15.01
C ALA A 227 27.85 6.90 15.83
N GLU A 228 27.53 7.23 17.09
CA GLU A 228 28.45 7.91 18.01
C GLU A 228 29.72 7.09 18.28
N GLU A 229 29.56 5.78 18.53
CA GLU A 229 30.70 4.87 18.69
C GLU A 229 31.56 4.79 17.43
N GLY A 230 30.93 4.75 16.24
CA GLY A 230 31.60 4.78 14.94
C GLY A 230 32.43 6.06 14.76
N MET A 231 31.86 7.23 15.07
CA MET A 231 32.58 8.51 15.04
C MET A 231 33.77 8.52 16.00
N ARG A 232 33.59 8.01 17.23
CA ARG A 232 34.68 7.93 18.22
C ARG A 232 35.82 7.03 17.75
N ILE A 233 35.52 5.89 17.14
CA ILE A 233 36.53 4.97 16.58
C ILE A 233 37.25 5.64 15.42
N ALA A 234 36.54 6.32 14.52
CA ALA A 234 37.15 7.06 13.41
C ALA A 234 38.10 8.16 13.89
N GLU A 235 37.73 8.88 14.96
CA GLU A 235 38.61 9.87 15.58
C GLU A 235 39.86 9.21 16.20
N GLN A 236 39.68 8.11 16.94
CA GLN A 236 40.81 7.35 17.51
C GLN A 236 41.76 6.84 16.42
N ALA A 237 41.24 6.27 15.34
CA ALA A 237 42.04 5.82 14.20
C ALA A 237 42.81 6.97 13.55
N SER A 238 42.17 8.13 13.38
CA SER A 238 42.81 9.34 12.85
C SER A 238 43.96 9.81 13.74
N ARG A 239 43.78 9.78 15.07
CA ARG A 239 44.84 10.12 16.04
C ARG A 239 45.99 9.12 16.01
N LEU A 240 45.69 7.81 15.94
CA LEU A 240 46.70 6.76 15.84
C LEU A 240 47.52 6.87 14.56
N ASN A 241 46.87 7.11 13.41
CA ASN A 241 47.55 7.33 12.14
C ASN A 241 48.47 8.55 12.19
N ARG A 242 48.03 9.66 12.82
CA ARG A 242 48.88 10.83 13.03
C ARG A 242 50.10 10.50 13.89
N ASN A 243 49.89 9.85 15.03
CA ASN A 243 50.99 9.45 15.91
C ASN A 243 51.97 8.49 15.21
N ALA A 244 51.47 7.59 14.35
CA ALA A 244 52.32 6.73 13.55
C ALA A 244 53.16 7.56 12.57
N ALA A 245 52.54 8.50 11.85
CA ALA A 245 53.24 9.39 10.92
C ALA A 245 54.30 10.28 11.59
N ASP A 246 53.99 10.82 12.78
CA ASP A 246 54.91 11.64 13.56
C ASP A 246 56.11 10.82 14.06
N ASN A 247 55.96 9.50 14.16
CA ASN A 247 57.04 8.53 14.42
C ASN A 247 57.64 7.93 13.14
N GLY A 248 57.22 8.40 11.95
CA GLY A 248 57.76 7.99 10.65
C GLY A 248 57.19 6.68 10.12
N GLY A 249 56.22 6.10 10.83
CA GLY A 249 55.47 4.95 10.38
C GLY A 249 54.55 5.29 9.22
N VAL A 250 54.47 4.38 8.26
CA VAL A 250 53.48 4.41 7.19
C VAL A 250 52.51 3.27 7.46
N SER A 251 51.22 3.56 7.61
CA SER A 251 50.22 2.50 7.79
C SER A 251 50.06 1.68 6.52
N ASP A 252 49.73 0.39 6.62
CA ASP A 252 49.45 -0.50 5.48
C ASP A 252 48.48 0.14 4.46
N VAL A 253 47.44 0.82 4.95
CA VAL A 253 46.47 1.55 4.09
C VAL A 253 47.16 2.61 3.22
N VAL A 254 48.11 3.36 3.78
CA VAL A 254 48.86 4.38 3.02
C VAL A 254 49.82 3.70 2.05
N GLU A 255 50.46 2.60 2.45
CA GLU A 255 51.34 1.83 1.56
C GLU A 255 50.57 1.28 0.35
N ASP A 256 49.36 0.76 0.55
CA ASP A 256 48.48 0.29 -0.51
C ASP A 256 48.09 1.45 -1.45
N MET A 257 47.74 2.60 -0.89
CA MET A 257 47.41 3.81 -1.67
C MET A 257 48.60 4.30 -2.51
N LEU A 258 49.82 4.20 -1.98
CA LEU A 258 51.05 4.56 -2.69
C LEU A 258 51.41 3.57 -3.82
N GLN A 259 50.74 2.42 -3.93
CA GLN A 259 50.90 1.50 -5.05
C GLN A 259 49.89 1.77 -6.19
N LEU A 260 48.84 2.55 -5.93
CA LEU A 260 47.80 2.83 -6.93
C LEU A 260 48.31 3.73 -8.05
N SER A 261 47.92 3.43 -9.29
CA SER A 261 48.25 4.29 -10.44
C SER A 261 47.62 5.69 -10.33
N SER A 262 46.52 5.83 -9.60
CA SER A 262 45.81 7.11 -9.39
C SER A 262 46.61 8.09 -8.53
N THR A 263 47.47 7.60 -7.63
CA THR A 263 48.33 8.45 -6.77
C THR A 263 49.64 8.85 -7.45
N LYS A 264 49.86 8.38 -8.68
CA LYS A 264 51.07 8.69 -9.45
C LYS A 264 51.06 10.14 -9.91
N MET A 265 52.04 10.91 -9.45
CA MET A 265 52.35 12.22 -9.97
C MET A 265 53.12 12.09 -11.28
N SER A 266 52.57 12.64 -12.36
CA SER A 266 53.34 12.85 -13.59
C SER A 266 54.08 14.19 -13.50
N ILE A 267 55.36 14.23 -13.89
CA ILE A 267 56.20 15.43 -13.94
C ILE A 267 56.42 15.76 -15.43
N PRO A 268 56.49 17.04 -15.88
CA PRO A 268 56.63 18.27 -15.10
C PRO A 268 55.40 19.18 -15.25
N PHE A 269 54.61 19.35 -14.19
CA PHE A 269 53.58 20.38 -14.15
C PHE A 269 54.13 21.61 -13.43
N GLU A 270 54.72 22.55 -14.17
CA GLU A 270 54.91 23.90 -13.63
C GLU A 270 53.55 24.61 -13.60
N ASN A 271 53.00 24.82 -12.39
CA ASN A 271 51.83 25.66 -12.09
C ASN A 271 50.60 25.53 -13.02
N VAL A 272 50.38 24.36 -13.60
CA VAL A 272 49.21 24.11 -14.45
C VAL A 272 47.95 24.22 -13.60
N ASN A 273 46.95 24.97 -14.08
CA ASN A 273 45.64 25.12 -13.43
C ASN A 273 45.73 25.56 -11.96
N LYS A 274 46.69 26.44 -11.64
CA LYS A 274 46.98 26.91 -10.28
C LYS A 274 47.22 25.76 -9.30
N TRP A 275 47.70 24.60 -9.74
CA TRP A 275 48.07 23.50 -8.87
C TRP A 275 49.44 23.77 -8.25
N THR A 276 49.46 24.05 -6.95
CA THR A 276 50.65 24.57 -6.25
C THR A 276 51.52 23.47 -5.64
N TRP A 277 50.97 22.27 -5.43
CA TRP A 277 51.65 21.19 -4.73
C TRP A 277 52.97 20.73 -5.39
N PRO A 278 53.09 20.57 -6.72
CA PRO A 278 54.36 20.13 -7.32
C PRO A 278 55.54 21.06 -6.98
N ASN A 279 55.31 22.38 -7.01
CA ASN A 279 56.31 23.37 -6.65
C ASN A 279 56.61 23.34 -5.13
N ALA A 280 55.55 23.24 -4.31
CA ALA A 280 55.68 23.09 -2.86
C ALA A 280 56.51 21.86 -2.48
N GLN A 281 56.19 20.71 -3.05
CA GLN A 281 56.88 19.43 -2.83
C GLN A 281 58.35 19.52 -3.23
N ASN A 282 58.65 20.05 -4.43
CA ASN A 282 60.03 20.15 -4.89
C ASN A 282 60.86 21.06 -3.96
N THR A 283 60.36 22.26 -3.67
CA THR A 283 61.05 23.22 -2.78
C THR A 283 61.24 22.64 -1.38
N LEU A 284 60.23 21.96 -0.85
CA LEU A 284 60.27 21.31 0.46
C LEU A 284 61.32 20.20 0.50
N ILE A 285 61.29 19.26 -0.44
CA ILE A 285 62.23 18.13 -0.50
C ILE A 285 63.67 18.63 -0.67
N GLN A 286 63.90 19.62 -1.53
CA GLN A 286 65.23 20.20 -1.69
C GLN A 286 65.75 20.83 -0.40
N ALA A 287 64.91 21.57 0.33
CA ALA A 287 65.28 22.12 1.63
C ALA A 287 65.60 21.03 2.66
N LEU A 288 64.84 19.92 2.67
CA LEU A 288 65.08 18.78 3.55
C LEU A 288 66.41 18.07 3.23
N LEU A 289 66.77 17.93 1.95
CA LEU A 289 68.05 17.36 1.51
C LEU A 289 69.22 18.26 1.91
N VAL A 290 69.12 19.57 1.65
CA VAL A 290 70.16 20.56 2.01
C VAL A 290 70.41 20.56 3.52
N ASN A 291 69.34 20.49 4.31
CA ASN A 291 69.42 20.44 5.77
C ASN A 291 69.77 19.04 6.31
N LYS A 292 69.98 18.05 5.42
CA LYS A 292 70.30 16.65 5.75
C LYS A 292 69.27 15.98 6.67
N THR A 293 68.02 16.44 6.61
CA THR A 293 66.89 15.83 7.35
C THR A 293 66.43 14.54 6.66
N ILE A 294 66.63 14.44 5.35
CA ILE A 294 66.42 13.23 4.55
C ILE A 294 67.67 12.94 3.71
N THR A 295 67.84 11.69 3.30
CA THR A 295 68.98 11.22 2.49
C THR A 295 68.64 11.02 1.01
N SER A 296 67.35 10.90 0.68
CA SER A 296 66.85 10.72 -0.67
C SER A 296 65.50 11.42 -0.84
N ASP A 297 65.12 11.68 -2.09
CA ASP A 297 63.79 12.19 -2.44
C ASP A 297 62.79 11.05 -2.72
N SER A 298 63.22 9.80 -2.76
CA SER A 298 62.39 8.67 -3.18
C SER A 298 61.34 8.31 -2.13
N GLU A 299 61.66 8.41 -0.84
CA GLU A 299 60.76 8.06 0.26
C GLU A 299 60.78 9.15 1.33
N VAL A 300 59.65 9.81 1.49
CA VAL A 300 59.51 10.94 2.41
C VAL A 300 58.16 10.87 3.09
N VAL A 301 58.18 10.92 4.42
CA VAL A 301 57.02 11.17 5.28
C VAL A 301 57.22 12.53 5.91
N PHE A 302 56.38 13.48 5.58
CA PHE A 302 56.37 14.82 6.15
C PHE A 302 55.04 15.04 6.85
N SER A 303 55.07 15.23 8.16
CA SER A 303 53.88 15.57 8.95
C SER A 303 54.04 17.00 9.46
N ARG A 304 52.99 17.80 9.33
CA ARG A 304 52.91 19.12 9.91
C ARG A 304 51.60 19.26 10.63
N ASP A 305 51.69 19.59 11.91
CA ASP A 305 50.55 19.80 12.77
C ASP A 305 50.84 20.88 13.84
N ARG A 306 49.93 21.01 14.80
CA ARG A 306 50.07 21.94 15.94
C ARG A 306 51.25 21.61 16.86
N GLN A 307 51.72 20.36 16.90
CA GLN A 307 52.85 19.96 17.72
C GLN A 307 54.19 20.28 17.05
N GLY A 308 54.20 20.39 15.72
CA GLY A 308 55.35 20.83 14.96
C GLY A 308 55.43 20.21 13.56
N ILE A 309 56.67 20.10 13.10
CA ILE A 309 57.00 19.45 11.83
C ILE A 309 57.79 18.20 12.15
N PHE A 310 57.41 17.09 11.53
CA PHE A 310 58.07 15.79 11.64
C PHE A 310 58.45 15.32 10.23
N VAL A 311 59.65 14.76 10.12
CA VAL A 311 60.18 14.25 8.85
C VAL A 311 60.76 12.88 9.10
N ASN A 312 60.19 11.86 8.44
CA ASN A 312 60.55 10.45 8.63
C ASN A 312 60.63 10.05 10.12
N GLY A 313 59.68 10.57 10.93
CA GLY A 313 59.59 10.30 12.36
C GLY A 313 60.46 11.16 13.28
N ILE A 314 61.28 12.04 12.70
CA ILE A 314 62.13 12.94 13.47
C ILE A 314 61.42 14.28 13.60
N LYS A 315 61.09 14.65 14.84
CA LYS A 315 60.58 15.98 15.14
C LYS A 315 61.66 17.03 14.88
N MET A 316 61.33 18.01 14.05
CA MET A 316 62.24 19.10 13.73
C MET A 316 62.44 20.03 14.94
N ASP A 317 63.58 20.71 14.99
CA ASP A 317 63.79 21.78 15.96
C ASP A 317 62.86 22.97 15.65
N LYS A 318 62.30 23.59 16.70
CA LYS A 318 61.41 24.76 16.61
C LYS A 318 62.07 25.92 15.87
N SER A 319 63.40 26.07 15.99
CA SER A 319 64.17 27.08 15.27
C SER A 319 64.03 26.97 13.75
N ASN A 320 63.77 25.76 13.24
CA ASN A 320 63.62 25.48 11.82
C ASN A 320 62.17 25.59 11.32
N TYR A 321 61.17 25.60 12.20
CA TYR A 321 59.76 25.65 11.80
C TYR A 321 59.47 26.83 10.89
N SER A 322 59.96 28.03 11.25
CA SER A 322 59.75 29.24 10.47
C SER A 322 60.31 29.16 9.04
N ASN A 323 61.34 28.35 8.79
CA ASN A 323 61.89 28.18 7.45
C ASN A 323 60.96 27.31 6.59
N TYR A 324 60.48 26.18 7.12
CA TYR A 324 59.58 25.29 6.40
C TYR A 324 58.17 25.87 6.26
N ASP A 325 57.65 26.55 7.30
CA ASP A 325 56.41 27.31 7.21
C ASP A 325 56.50 28.40 6.12
N ARG A 326 57.64 29.08 6.00
CA ARG A 326 57.87 30.06 4.93
C ARG A 326 57.91 29.40 3.56
N ILE A 327 58.51 28.22 3.43
CA ILE A 327 58.49 27.44 2.17
C ILE A 327 57.04 27.11 1.78
N LEU A 328 56.24 26.60 2.72
CA LEU A 328 54.84 26.27 2.49
C LEU A 328 54.03 27.52 2.10
N LEU A 329 54.17 28.63 2.83
CA LEU A 329 53.49 29.88 2.50
C LEU A 329 53.88 30.41 1.11
N ASN A 330 55.18 30.49 0.81
CA ASN A 330 55.67 31.02 -0.45
C ASN A 330 55.25 30.17 -1.65
N THR A 331 54.97 28.89 -1.41
CA THR A 331 54.46 27.96 -2.43
C THR A 331 52.94 27.84 -2.41
N GLY A 332 52.24 28.67 -1.62
CA GLY A 332 50.77 28.77 -1.63
C GLY A 332 50.05 27.73 -0.79
N ILE A 333 50.73 27.08 0.15
CA ILE A 333 50.15 26.16 1.14
C ILE A 333 49.98 26.91 2.48
N PRO A 334 48.74 27.09 2.97
CA PRO A 334 48.48 27.85 4.19
C PRO A 334 49.10 27.23 5.47
N ILE A 335 49.57 28.08 6.39
CA ILE A 335 50.06 27.64 7.70
C ILE A 335 48.94 27.06 8.59
N ALA A 336 47.68 27.34 8.31
CA ALA A 336 46.57 26.74 9.05
C ALA A 336 46.26 25.28 8.65
N CYS A 337 46.92 24.76 7.60
CA CYS A 337 46.72 23.40 7.10
C CYS A 337 47.57 22.42 7.91
N ASP A 338 46.94 21.63 8.78
CA ASP A 338 47.56 20.43 9.33
C ASP A 338 47.49 19.36 8.24
N PHE A 339 48.60 18.72 7.87
CA PHE A 339 48.58 17.68 6.86
C PHE A 339 49.75 16.72 7.02
N THR A 340 49.59 15.53 6.45
CA THR A 340 50.65 14.55 6.33
C THR A 340 50.82 14.17 4.87
N PHE A 341 52.04 14.28 4.39
CA PHE A 341 52.46 13.96 3.05
C PHE A 341 53.34 12.71 3.08
N TYR A 342 52.97 11.74 2.26
CA TYR A 342 53.71 10.51 2.02
C TYR A 342 54.13 10.46 0.57
N LYS A 343 55.40 10.10 0.33
CA LYS A 343 55.97 9.90 -1.00
C LYS A 343 56.68 8.56 -1.08
N LYS A 344 56.45 7.85 -2.18
CA LYS A 344 57.22 6.66 -2.58
C LYS A 344 57.44 6.67 -4.09
N GLY A 345 58.67 6.91 -4.52
CA GLY A 345 58.99 7.17 -5.93
C GLY A 345 58.14 8.32 -6.47
N ASN A 346 57.36 8.07 -7.52
CA ASN A 346 56.47 9.08 -8.11
C ASN A 346 55.04 9.05 -7.57
N HIS A 347 54.76 8.26 -6.54
CA HIS A 347 53.44 8.19 -5.91
C HIS A 347 53.40 9.10 -4.70
N ILE A 348 52.27 9.80 -4.54
CA ILE A 348 52.04 10.70 -3.42
C ILE A 348 50.67 10.50 -2.79
N VAL A 349 50.62 10.58 -1.46
CA VAL A 349 49.38 10.60 -0.69
C VAL A 349 49.49 11.76 0.30
N ILE A 350 48.53 12.67 0.25
CA ILE A 350 48.42 13.83 1.15
C ILE A 350 47.13 13.73 1.93
N VAL A 351 47.22 13.51 3.24
CA VAL A 351 46.09 13.49 4.16
C VAL A 351 45.98 14.86 4.83
N ASP A 352 44.94 15.61 4.49
CA ASP A 352 44.64 16.89 5.11
C ASP A 352 44.00 16.65 6.49
N ASN A 353 44.77 16.88 7.55
CA ASN A 353 44.30 16.72 8.91
C ASN A 353 43.32 17.87 9.24
N MET A 354 42.13 17.53 9.73
CA MET A 354 41.08 18.51 10.07
C MET A 354 40.44 19.25 8.88
N ALA A 355 40.48 18.67 7.67
CA ALA A 355 39.76 19.24 6.54
C ALA A 355 38.25 19.33 6.82
N ARG A 356 37.70 20.54 6.67
CA ARG A 356 36.26 20.80 6.83
C ARG A 356 35.58 20.63 5.47
N ILE A 357 34.94 19.49 5.26
CA ILE A 357 34.33 19.16 3.96
C ILE A 357 33.06 19.98 3.67
N GLU A 358 32.19 20.24 4.66
CA GLU A 358 30.94 20.97 4.41
C GLU A 358 31.13 22.37 3.79
N PRO A 359 32.04 23.24 4.29
CA PRO A 359 32.32 24.51 3.62
C PRO A 359 32.84 24.37 2.19
N VAL A 360 33.52 23.27 1.86
CA VAL A 360 34.01 22.99 0.51
C VAL A 360 32.85 22.62 -0.39
N LEU A 361 31.94 21.78 0.09
CA LEU A 361 30.77 21.38 -0.67
C LEU A 361 29.83 22.56 -0.94
N ASN A 362 29.65 23.46 0.05
CA ASN A 362 28.91 24.70 -0.15
C ASN A 362 29.56 25.58 -1.23
N ASP A 363 30.88 25.78 -1.17
CA ASP A 363 31.61 26.54 -2.19
C ASP A 363 31.47 25.87 -3.58
N LEU A 364 31.51 24.54 -3.67
CA LEU A 364 31.34 23.80 -4.92
C LEU A 364 29.92 23.94 -5.48
N GLN A 365 28.90 23.94 -4.63
CA GLN A 365 27.51 24.16 -5.02
C GLN A 365 27.29 25.60 -5.49
N GLU A 366 27.80 26.59 -4.76
CA GLU A 366 27.72 28.01 -5.13
C GLU A 366 28.35 28.30 -6.49
N GLN A 367 29.43 27.60 -6.83
CA GLN A 367 30.10 27.71 -8.13
C GLN A 367 29.50 26.80 -9.22
N GLY A 368 28.45 26.03 -8.91
CA GLY A 368 27.73 25.20 -9.87
C GLY A 368 28.47 23.92 -10.29
N PHE A 369 29.48 23.48 -9.54
CA PHE A 369 30.15 22.19 -9.78
C PHE A 369 29.30 20.99 -9.36
N ILE A 370 28.41 21.20 -8.38
CA ILE A 370 27.39 20.24 -7.94
C ILE A 370 26.04 20.95 -7.87
N THR A 371 24.96 20.20 -8.09
CA THR A 371 23.58 20.70 -8.10
C THR A 371 23.09 21.03 -6.69
N ASN A 372 23.25 20.09 -5.77
CA ASN A 372 22.93 20.22 -4.35
C ASN A 372 23.65 19.14 -3.52
N LEU A 373 23.59 19.28 -2.19
CA LEU A 373 24.23 18.37 -1.24
C LEU A 373 23.48 17.04 -1.03
N ASN A 374 22.27 16.91 -1.58
CA ASN A 374 21.43 15.73 -1.40
C ASN A 374 21.62 14.71 -2.53
N GLU A 375 22.11 15.17 -3.68
CA GLU A 375 22.37 14.35 -4.86
C GLU A 375 23.76 13.74 -4.83
N LYS A 376 23.83 12.50 -5.30
CA LYS A 376 25.11 11.80 -5.40
C LYS A 376 26.01 12.51 -6.40
N ALA A 377 27.23 12.79 -5.97
CA ALA A 377 28.27 13.35 -6.83
C ALA A 377 29.63 12.81 -6.42
N GLU A 378 30.51 12.66 -7.39
CA GLU A 378 31.90 12.23 -7.19
C GLU A 378 32.82 13.14 -7.99
N ILE A 379 33.78 13.74 -7.29
CA ILE A 379 34.76 14.66 -7.84
C ILE A 379 36.13 14.04 -7.61
N GLU A 380 36.76 13.57 -8.68
CA GLU A 380 38.15 13.13 -8.66
C GLU A 380 39.06 14.33 -8.89
N ILE A 381 39.95 14.57 -7.93
CA ILE A 381 40.93 15.64 -7.94
C ILE A 381 42.27 14.99 -8.25
N ASN A 382 42.79 15.26 -9.44
CA ASN A 382 44.07 14.72 -9.88
C ASN A 382 45.19 15.78 -9.92
N GLY A 383 44.94 16.94 -9.31
CA GLY A 383 45.84 18.10 -9.31
C GLY A 383 45.74 18.90 -10.61
N ALA A 384 46.43 18.44 -11.67
CA ALA A 384 46.41 19.10 -12.97
C ALA A 384 45.09 18.90 -13.73
N THR A 385 44.35 17.85 -13.39
CA THR A 385 43.06 17.48 -13.98
C THR A 385 42.03 17.22 -12.88
N ALA A 386 40.75 17.33 -13.23
CA ALA A 386 39.66 16.88 -12.36
C ALA A 386 38.52 16.31 -13.19
N VAL A 387 37.79 15.39 -12.58
CA VAL A 387 36.63 14.69 -13.18
C VAL A 387 35.47 14.83 -12.23
N ILE A 388 34.29 15.21 -12.74
CA ILE A 388 33.04 15.20 -11.96
C ILE A 388 32.09 14.20 -12.59
N ASN A 389 31.66 13.20 -11.84
CA ASN A 389 30.74 12.16 -12.29
C ASN A 389 31.19 11.51 -13.62
N GLY A 390 32.48 11.20 -13.74
CA GLY A 390 33.08 10.62 -14.95
C GLY A 390 33.32 11.63 -16.10
N LYS A 391 32.92 12.90 -15.95
CA LYS A 391 33.15 13.95 -16.95
C LYS A 391 34.39 14.79 -16.61
N GLN A 392 35.37 14.75 -17.49
CA GLN A 392 36.58 15.58 -17.42
C GLN A 392 36.20 17.08 -17.44
N LEU A 393 36.81 17.85 -16.54
CA LEU A 393 36.64 19.30 -16.49
C LEU A 393 37.62 20.04 -17.40
N SER A 394 37.25 21.26 -17.79
CA SER A 394 38.14 22.19 -18.50
C SER A 394 39.23 22.74 -17.57
N ASN A 395 40.34 23.20 -18.14
CA ASN A 395 41.46 23.79 -17.38
C ASN A 395 41.03 24.94 -16.45
N ASN A 396 40.12 25.80 -16.90
CA ASN A 396 39.59 26.90 -16.10
C ASN A 396 38.82 26.38 -14.88
N GLN A 397 37.95 25.39 -15.09
CA GLN A 397 37.19 24.74 -14.02
C GLN A 397 38.10 24.00 -13.02
N VAL A 398 39.12 23.29 -13.51
CA VAL A 398 40.13 22.67 -12.63
C VAL A 398 40.85 23.74 -11.80
N SER A 399 41.19 24.87 -12.42
CA SER A 399 41.82 25.98 -11.72
C SER A 399 40.92 26.59 -10.65
N GLU A 400 39.62 26.68 -10.87
CA GLU A 400 38.64 27.16 -9.91
C GLU A 400 38.53 26.20 -8.72
N ILE A 401 38.36 24.90 -8.98
CA ILE A 401 38.34 23.87 -7.93
C ILE A 401 39.61 23.91 -7.08
N ASN A 402 40.79 23.97 -7.71
CA ASN A 402 42.05 24.06 -6.98
C ASN A 402 42.13 25.30 -6.07
N VAL A 403 41.56 26.43 -6.48
CA VAL A 403 41.47 27.64 -5.65
C VAL A 403 40.50 27.43 -4.48
N LEU A 404 39.32 26.84 -4.71
CA LEU A 404 38.33 26.55 -3.68
C LEU A 404 38.89 25.62 -2.60
N LEU A 405 39.53 24.52 -3.01
CA LEU A 405 40.15 23.57 -2.10
C LEU A 405 41.20 24.24 -1.20
N ARG A 406 42.08 25.05 -1.78
CA ARG A 406 43.10 25.78 -1.01
C ARG A 406 42.49 26.80 -0.04
N LYS A 407 41.43 27.53 -0.45
CA LYS A 407 40.69 28.46 0.42
C LYS A 407 40.17 27.74 1.68
N ARG A 408 39.91 26.44 1.58
CA ARG A 408 39.46 25.58 2.67
C ARG A 408 40.58 24.70 3.26
N ASN A 409 41.84 25.06 3.04
CA ASN A 409 43.03 24.37 3.55
C ASN A 409 43.13 22.89 3.11
N ILE A 410 42.65 22.56 1.91
CA ILE A 410 42.80 21.23 1.30
C ILE A 410 43.83 21.34 0.18
N ILE A 411 44.82 20.45 0.22
CA ILE A 411 45.86 20.37 -0.80
C ILE A 411 45.40 19.44 -1.93
N PRO A 412 45.21 19.94 -3.17
CA PRO A 412 44.87 19.08 -4.30
C PRO A 412 46.03 18.14 -4.65
N SER A 413 45.75 16.86 -4.86
CA SER A 413 46.77 15.84 -5.19
C SER A 413 46.15 14.66 -5.96
N PRO A 414 46.93 13.94 -6.79
CA PRO A 414 46.50 12.78 -7.57
C PRO A 414 45.75 11.73 -6.75
N GLY A 415 44.62 11.24 -7.27
CA GLY A 415 43.85 10.15 -6.65
C GLY A 415 42.97 10.57 -5.48
N LYS A 416 42.93 11.86 -5.13
CA LYS A 416 42.04 12.38 -4.09
C LYS A 416 40.62 12.51 -4.64
N THR A 417 39.63 12.23 -3.81
CA THR A 417 38.21 12.24 -4.19
C THR A 417 37.39 13.02 -3.18
N ILE A 418 36.37 13.73 -3.66
CA ILE A 418 35.25 14.22 -2.85
C ILE A 418 34.02 13.46 -3.32
N LYS A 419 33.31 12.82 -2.40
CA LYS A 419 32.11 12.03 -2.73
C LYS A 419 30.95 12.41 -1.84
N ILE A 420 29.81 12.69 -2.46
CA ILE A 420 28.51 12.84 -1.84
C ILE A 420 27.76 11.53 -2.08
N SER A 421 27.47 10.79 -1.02
CA SER A 421 26.78 9.49 -1.10
C SER A 421 25.27 9.59 -0.84
N GLY A 422 24.82 10.71 -0.29
CA GLY A 422 23.43 11.03 0.04
C GLY A 422 23.38 12.25 0.97
N VAL A 423 22.17 12.62 1.41
CA VAL A 423 21.96 13.69 2.39
C VAL A 423 22.86 13.46 3.60
N GLY A 424 23.67 14.46 3.95
CA GLY A 424 24.54 14.40 5.13
C GLY A 424 25.77 13.49 5.02
N ASN A 425 25.93 12.74 3.93
CA ASN A 425 26.93 11.67 3.82
C ASN A 425 28.03 12.02 2.81
N TYR A 426 29.18 12.45 3.31
CA TYR A 426 30.26 13.03 2.52
C TYR A 426 31.63 12.46 2.88
N THR A 427 32.49 12.19 1.89
CA THR A 427 33.89 11.79 2.11
C THR A 427 34.85 12.65 1.32
N LEU A 428 36.02 12.96 1.89
CA LEU A 428 37.14 13.64 1.26
C LEU A 428 38.42 12.89 1.58
N GLY A 429 39.08 12.35 0.56
CA GLY A 429 40.31 11.59 0.77
C GLY A 429 40.60 10.63 -0.36
N TYR A 430 41.27 9.53 -0.02
CA TYR A 430 41.59 8.45 -0.95
C TYR A 430 40.73 7.24 -0.63
N THR A 431 40.28 6.56 -1.67
CA THR A 431 39.51 5.32 -1.51
C THR A 431 40.17 4.25 -2.36
N ALA A 432 40.53 3.14 -1.72
CA ALA A 432 41.06 1.94 -2.36
C ALA A 432 40.22 0.77 -1.84
N ASP A 433 39.64 0.01 -2.77
CA ASP A 433 38.74 -1.09 -2.47
C ASP A 433 37.61 -0.68 -1.49
N LYS A 434 37.71 -1.13 -0.23
CA LYS A 434 36.74 -0.88 0.84
C LYS A 434 37.27 0.01 1.95
N VAL A 435 38.45 0.60 1.77
CA VAL A 435 39.13 1.41 2.78
C VAL A 435 39.20 2.86 2.31
N HIS A 436 38.77 3.76 3.19
CA HIS A 436 38.86 5.20 2.98
C HIS A 436 39.92 5.81 3.90
N LEU A 437 40.81 6.62 3.33
CA LEU A 437 41.82 7.40 4.04
C LEU A 437 41.50 8.88 3.86
N GLY A 438 40.97 9.52 4.91
CA GLY A 438 40.63 10.93 4.87
C GLY A 438 39.51 11.32 5.84
N THR A 439 38.81 12.39 5.52
CA THR A 439 37.66 12.89 6.28
C THR A 439 36.39 12.21 5.81
N TRP A 440 35.61 11.67 6.75
CA TRP A 440 34.26 11.17 6.51
C TRP A 440 33.28 11.89 7.44
N ILE A 441 32.20 12.40 6.87
CA ILE A 441 31.04 12.93 7.59
C ILE A 441 29.83 12.08 7.20
N ALA A 442 29.13 11.59 8.21
CA ALA A 442 27.82 10.98 8.07
C ALA A 442 26.90 11.72 9.04
N ASN A 443 26.09 12.63 8.51
CA ASN A 443 24.98 13.24 9.22
C ASN A 443 23.74 12.40 8.92
N ASP A 444 22.97 12.10 9.97
CA ASP A 444 21.70 11.39 9.92
C ASP A 444 20.62 12.13 9.11
#